data_AF-A0A3G8JIY0-F1
#
_entry.id   AF-A0A3G8JIY0-F1
#
_cell.length_a   1.000
_cell.length_b   1.000
_cell.length_c   1.000
_cell.angle_alpha   90.00
_cell.angle_beta   90.00
_cell.angle_gamma   90.00
#
_symmetry.space_group_name_H-M   'P 1'
#
loop_
_entity.id
_entity.type
_entity.pdbx_description
1 polymer ?
#
loop_
_entity_poly.entity_id
_entity_poly.type
_entity_poly.pdbx_seq_one_letter_code
_entity_poly.pdbx_strand_id
1 'polypeptide(L)'
;MVSSPAARSAVPPSPVTEYLRLGLAFDRLEEGFVDAYTGDPALRAEVANGPAPEPAVLADRARGLRAELPADLPAERAEFIGAHLSALECSARKFAGEEIGFVDEVRAYFDVDITMGDEQAYRDAHAAMAVELGVPGAAGQTLADAYAAYKRADEIPADRVDDCVRAFSGALRERVRATYPLPDNELVEFEVVTDKPWSGFNYYLGGFRSRVAINVDLTQYMSTLPHLIAHEAYPGHHTEHCRKEQFLVGGGQDEQTIFLVNTPQCLMAEGLADHALVAAMGPDWGLWAQEIYADLGLRFDGARAQRMSVASSGLLGVRQDAALLLHDRSADADVVAEFLQRWLLAPPERARQMLRFLTSPLWRAYISTYVEGYRLLGDWLDDSPPAGRLARFGRLLDEPLTPAQLRAELGAVNPGP
;
A
#
# COMPACT_ATOMS: atom_id res chain seq x y z
N MET A 1 48.94 19.51 -38.43
CA MET A 1 47.48 19.31 -38.30
C MET A 1 47.29 18.05 -37.49
N VAL A 2 47.09 18.20 -36.18
CA VAL A 2 46.77 17.08 -35.29
C VAL A 2 45.25 17.06 -35.18
N SER A 3 44.65 15.95 -35.61
CA SER A 3 43.21 15.76 -35.68
C SER A 3 42.59 15.83 -34.27
N SER A 4 41.59 16.70 -34.09
CA SER A 4 40.73 16.71 -32.90
C SER A 4 39.97 15.37 -32.78
N PRO A 5 39.81 14.80 -31.57
CA PRO A 5 38.91 13.69 -31.39
C PRO A 5 37.47 14.17 -31.60
N ALA A 6 36.75 13.51 -32.51
CA ALA A 6 35.34 13.74 -32.74
C ALA A 6 34.58 13.57 -31.41
N ALA A 7 33.84 14.60 -31.00
CA ALA A 7 32.86 14.51 -29.95
C ALA A 7 31.90 13.37 -30.32
N ARG A 8 31.91 12.28 -29.54
CA ARG A 8 30.85 11.28 -29.63
C ARG A 8 29.57 12.00 -29.27
N SER A 9 28.69 12.17 -30.26
CA SER A 9 27.28 12.50 -30.05
C SER A 9 26.74 11.53 -29.01
N ALA A 10 26.54 11.99 -27.77
CA ALA A 10 25.92 11.18 -26.75
C ALA A 10 24.49 10.90 -27.23
N VAL A 11 24.14 9.62 -27.40
CA VAL A 11 22.76 9.22 -27.66
C VAL A 11 21.93 9.80 -26.51
N PRO A 12 20.86 10.56 -26.80
CA PRO A 12 20.02 11.10 -25.75
C PRO A 12 19.52 9.94 -24.86
N PRO A 13 19.52 10.13 -23.53
CA PRO A 13 19.09 9.09 -22.62
C PRO A 13 17.66 8.64 -22.93
N SER A 14 17.37 7.35 -22.74
CA SER A 14 16.04 6.80 -23.01
C SER A 14 14.98 7.43 -22.08
N PRO A 15 13.70 7.46 -22.48
CA PRO A 15 12.61 7.92 -21.61
C PRO A 15 12.59 7.23 -20.25
N VAL A 16 12.91 5.94 -20.21
CA VAL A 16 13.03 5.15 -18.97
C VAL A 16 14.17 5.67 -18.09
N THR A 17 15.34 5.93 -18.67
CA THR A 17 16.48 6.48 -17.91
C THR A 17 16.13 7.84 -17.32
N GLU A 18 15.43 8.69 -18.08
CA GLU A 18 15.00 10.01 -17.62
C GLU A 18 13.92 9.93 -16.53
N TYR A 19 12.99 8.98 -16.64
CA TYR A 19 12.02 8.68 -15.59
C TYR A 19 12.72 8.22 -14.29
N LEU A 20 13.71 7.33 -14.37
CA LEU A 20 14.48 6.88 -13.21
C LEU A 20 15.28 8.02 -12.57
N ARG A 21 15.95 8.86 -13.38
CA ARG A 21 16.64 10.06 -12.90
C ARG A 21 15.69 11.00 -12.16
N LEU A 22 14.53 11.25 -12.76
CA LEU A 22 13.50 12.10 -12.17
C LEU A 22 13.06 11.54 -10.81
N GLY A 23 12.67 10.26 -10.74
CA GLY A 23 12.26 9.62 -9.48
C GLY A 23 13.33 9.70 -8.39
N LEU A 24 14.59 9.40 -8.72
CA LEU A 24 15.73 9.52 -7.79
C LEU A 24 15.97 10.97 -7.32
N ALA A 25 15.64 11.97 -8.14
CA ALA A 25 15.75 13.37 -7.75
C ALA A 25 14.70 13.78 -6.71
N PHE A 26 13.53 13.14 -6.68
CA PHE A 26 12.51 13.40 -5.65
C PHE A 26 12.96 12.95 -4.26
N ASP A 27 13.74 11.87 -4.15
CA ASP A 27 14.28 11.43 -2.85
C ASP A 27 15.28 12.44 -2.25
N ARG A 28 15.86 13.30 -3.10
CA ARG A 28 16.69 14.43 -2.68
C ARG A 28 15.88 15.67 -2.29
N LEU A 29 14.59 15.73 -2.66
CA LEU A 29 13.66 16.77 -2.19
C LEU A 29 13.02 16.38 -0.86
N GLU A 30 12.59 15.12 -0.72
CA GLU A 30 11.95 14.58 0.47
C GLU A 30 12.47 13.14 0.68
N GLU A 31 13.20 12.93 1.77
CA GLU A 31 13.77 11.61 2.09
C GLU A 31 12.65 10.57 2.26
N GLY A 32 12.79 9.42 1.58
CA GLY A 32 11.79 8.35 1.60
C GLY A 32 10.76 8.48 0.47
N PHE A 33 10.95 9.42 -0.47
CA PHE A 33 10.14 9.45 -1.68
C PHE A 33 10.39 8.22 -2.56
N VAL A 34 11.64 7.74 -2.60
CA VAL A 34 11.99 6.45 -3.20
C VAL A 34 11.91 5.38 -2.11
N ASP A 35 10.87 4.57 -2.16
CA ASP A 35 10.67 3.47 -1.22
C ASP A 35 11.70 2.34 -1.45
N ALA A 36 11.90 1.98 -2.72
CA ALA A 36 12.89 1.01 -3.14
C ALA A 36 13.53 1.43 -4.48
N TYR A 37 14.83 1.18 -4.61
CA TYR A 37 15.52 1.26 -5.90
C TYR A 37 16.56 0.15 -6.05
N THR A 38 16.34 -0.72 -7.03
CA THR A 38 17.16 -1.92 -7.31
C THR A 38 17.88 -1.83 -8.66
N GLY A 39 17.78 -0.67 -9.32
CA GLY A 39 18.41 -0.40 -10.61
C GLY A 39 19.91 -0.09 -10.49
N ASP A 40 20.48 0.49 -11.56
CA ASP A 40 21.90 0.79 -11.67
C ASP A 40 22.41 1.72 -10.54
N PRO A 41 23.32 1.24 -9.66
CA PRO A 41 23.92 2.07 -8.61
C PRO A 41 24.66 3.30 -9.16
N ALA A 42 25.19 3.23 -10.39
CA ALA A 42 25.84 4.38 -11.02
C ALA A 42 24.84 5.51 -11.32
N LEU A 43 23.59 5.19 -11.69
CA LEU A 43 22.54 6.18 -11.90
C LEU A 43 22.14 6.86 -10.58
N ARG A 44 22.00 6.09 -9.50
CA ARG A 44 21.78 6.64 -8.16
C ARG A 44 22.92 7.57 -7.74
N ALA A 45 24.17 7.16 -7.97
CA ALA A 45 25.34 7.98 -7.66
C ALA A 45 25.41 9.25 -8.53
N GLU A 46 25.05 9.16 -9.82
CA GLU A 46 24.94 10.31 -10.72
C GLU A 46 23.98 11.37 -10.15
N VAL A 47 22.75 10.96 -9.81
CA VAL A 47 21.72 11.86 -9.29
C VAL A 47 22.10 12.42 -7.91
N ALA A 48 22.69 11.60 -7.04
CA ALA A 48 23.14 12.04 -5.70
C ALA A 48 24.24 13.10 -5.77
N ASN A 49 25.17 12.99 -6.72
CA ASN A 49 26.27 13.95 -6.92
C ASN A 49 25.88 15.15 -7.80
N GLY A 50 24.67 15.17 -8.34
CA GLY A 50 24.14 16.27 -9.15
C GLY A 50 23.82 17.54 -8.35
N PRO A 51 23.50 18.64 -9.05
CA PRO A 51 23.02 19.86 -8.40
C PRO A 51 21.76 19.59 -7.56
N ALA A 52 21.48 20.43 -6.56
CA ALA A 52 20.25 20.32 -5.78
C ALA A 52 19.03 20.41 -6.72
N PRO A 53 18.05 19.49 -6.59
CA PRO A 53 16.86 19.53 -7.43
C PRO A 53 16.04 20.79 -7.15
N GLU A 54 15.53 21.41 -8.22
CA GLU A 54 14.58 22.51 -8.13
C GLU A 54 13.17 21.98 -8.45
N PRO A 55 12.20 22.05 -7.51
CA PRO A 55 10.87 21.47 -7.71
C PRO A 55 10.17 21.91 -9.00
N ALA A 56 10.19 23.21 -9.33
CA ALA A 56 9.57 23.72 -10.55
C ALA A 56 10.20 23.13 -11.82
N VAL A 57 11.53 22.93 -11.83
CA VAL A 57 12.24 22.28 -12.94
C VAL A 57 11.86 20.81 -13.06
N LEU A 58 11.69 20.10 -11.94
CA LEU A 58 11.23 18.70 -11.96
C LEU A 58 9.79 18.59 -12.47
N ALA A 59 8.90 19.54 -12.13
CA ALA A 59 7.53 19.57 -12.66
C ALA A 59 7.53 19.74 -14.19
N ASP A 60 8.33 20.68 -14.71
CA ASP A 60 8.47 20.89 -16.15
C ASP A 60 9.08 19.67 -16.84
N ARG A 61 10.06 19.01 -16.20
CA ARG A 61 10.67 17.79 -16.73
C ARG A 61 9.67 16.64 -16.78
N ALA A 62 8.88 16.43 -15.73
CA ALA A 62 7.82 15.41 -15.69
C ALA A 62 6.80 15.63 -16.81
N ARG A 63 6.33 16.87 -16.98
CA ARG A 63 5.39 17.25 -18.04
C ARG A 63 5.97 17.04 -19.44
N GLY A 64 7.21 17.48 -19.65
CA GLY A 64 7.92 17.32 -20.93
C GLY A 64 8.07 15.85 -21.30
N LEU A 65 8.57 15.03 -20.37
CA LEU A 65 8.74 13.60 -20.58
C LEU A 65 7.40 12.89 -20.85
N ARG A 66 6.32 13.28 -20.15
CA ARG A 66 4.98 12.74 -20.40
C ARG A 66 4.45 13.08 -21.78
N ALA A 67 4.78 14.25 -22.32
CA ALA A 67 4.39 14.66 -23.67
C ALA A 67 5.18 13.95 -24.79
N GLU A 68 6.36 13.39 -24.46
CA GLU A 68 7.19 12.61 -25.38
C GLU A 68 6.70 11.15 -25.49
N LEU A 69 5.94 10.65 -24.52
CA LEU A 69 5.40 9.28 -24.55
C LEU A 69 4.47 9.07 -25.76
N PRO A 70 4.51 7.90 -26.42
CA PRO A 70 5.15 6.67 -25.94
C PRO A 70 6.66 6.57 -26.18
N ALA A 71 7.28 7.47 -26.96
CA ALA A 71 8.73 7.47 -27.25
C ALA A 71 9.32 6.07 -27.52
N ASP A 72 8.68 5.33 -28.44
CA ASP A 72 8.99 3.94 -28.85
C ASP A 72 8.73 2.84 -27.80
N LEU A 73 8.17 3.17 -26.63
CA LEU A 73 7.75 2.17 -25.64
C LEU A 73 6.45 1.47 -26.07
N PRO A 74 6.30 0.18 -25.73
CA PRO A 74 4.99 -0.50 -25.73
C PRO A 74 3.94 0.29 -24.95
N ALA A 75 2.68 0.22 -25.39
CA ALA A 75 1.58 1.00 -24.82
C ALA A 75 1.45 0.85 -23.30
N GLU A 76 1.47 -0.37 -22.77
CA GLU A 76 1.36 -0.65 -21.34
C GLU A 76 2.47 0.01 -20.51
N ARG A 77 3.72 -0.01 -21.03
CA ARG A 77 4.87 0.62 -20.38
C ARG A 77 4.77 2.15 -20.42
N ALA A 78 4.32 2.70 -21.54
CA ALA A 78 4.06 4.13 -21.68
C ALA A 78 2.92 4.60 -20.76
N GLU A 79 1.86 3.81 -20.60
CA GLU A 79 0.75 4.11 -19.68
C GLU A 79 1.22 4.11 -18.21
N PHE A 80 1.98 3.09 -17.80
CA PHE A 80 2.57 3.01 -16.46
C PHE A 80 3.44 4.23 -16.15
N ILE A 81 4.41 4.55 -17.03
CA ILE A 81 5.31 5.70 -16.85
C ILE A 81 4.51 7.01 -16.90
N GLY A 82 3.54 7.14 -17.81
CA GLY A 82 2.70 8.32 -17.95
C GLY A 82 1.89 8.63 -16.69
N ALA A 83 1.33 7.59 -16.06
CA ALA A 83 0.62 7.71 -14.79
C ALA A 83 1.54 8.18 -13.66
N HIS A 84 2.74 7.63 -13.57
CA HIS A 84 3.74 8.06 -12.59
C HIS A 84 4.19 9.52 -12.84
N LEU A 85 4.44 9.90 -14.09
CA LEU A 85 4.85 11.27 -14.41
C LEU A 85 3.77 12.31 -14.08
N SER A 86 2.49 11.95 -14.19
CA SER A 86 1.38 12.81 -13.74
C SER A 86 1.44 13.04 -12.22
N ALA A 87 1.68 11.98 -11.44
CA ALA A 87 1.81 12.06 -9.99
C ALA A 87 3.07 12.84 -9.56
N LEU A 88 4.20 12.62 -10.24
CA LEU A 88 5.45 13.36 -10.00
C LEU A 88 5.29 14.84 -10.36
N GLU A 89 4.62 15.19 -11.46
CA GLU A 89 4.32 16.58 -11.81
C GLU A 89 3.53 17.28 -10.68
N CYS A 90 2.50 16.63 -10.14
CA CYS A 90 1.73 17.15 -9.00
C CYS A 90 2.61 17.33 -7.75
N SER A 91 3.42 16.32 -7.41
CA SER A 91 4.32 16.36 -6.26
C SER A 91 5.32 17.52 -6.35
N ALA A 92 5.95 17.68 -7.52
CA ALA A 92 6.89 18.77 -7.76
C ALA A 92 6.25 20.16 -7.67
N ARG A 93 5.02 20.33 -8.18
CA ARG A 93 4.24 21.57 -8.03
C ARG A 93 3.96 21.90 -6.56
N LYS A 94 3.56 20.90 -5.76
CA LYS A 94 3.39 21.07 -4.31
C LYS A 94 4.71 21.45 -3.61
N PHE A 95 5.82 20.78 -3.93
CA PHE A 95 7.14 21.14 -3.39
C PHE A 95 7.61 22.53 -3.84
N ALA A 96 7.13 23.03 -4.99
CA ALA A 96 7.35 24.41 -5.43
C ALA A 96 6.48 25.45 -4.70
N GLY A 97 5.60 25.01 -3.79
CA GLY A 97 4.72 25.88 -3.01
C GLY A 97 3.38 26.19 -3.68
N GLU A 98 3.00 25.47 -4.73
CA GLU A 98 1.68 25.64 -5.34
C GLU A 98 0.58 25.06 -4.45
N GLU A 99 -0.50 25.82 -4.28
CA GLU A 99 -1.69 25.35 -3.57
C GLU A 99 -2.49 24.39 -4.44
N ILE A 100 -2.50 23.12 -4.06
CA ILE A 100 -3.30 22.06 -4.70
C ILE A 100 -4.31 21.54 -3.68
N GLY A 101 -5.59 21.52 -4.06
CA GLY A 101 -6.66 20.99 -3.22
C GLY A 101 -6.43 19.50 -2.92
N PHE A 102 -6.77 19.05 -1.71
CA PHE A 102 -6.46 17.69 -1.25
C PHE A 102 -7.08 16.59 -2.13
N VAL A 103 -8.32 16.81 -2.62
CA VAL A 103 -8.97 15.86 -3.54
C VAL A 103 -8.24 15.78 -4.88
N ASP A 104 -7.80 16.91 -5.43
CA ASP A 104 -7.06 16.94 -6.69
C ASP A 104 -5.64 16.36 -6.54
N GLU A 105 -5.02 16.56 -5.37
CA GLU A 105 -3.76 15.89 -5.01
C GLU A 105 -3.91 14.38 -5.01
N VAL A 106 -4.91 13.83 -4.30
CA VAL A 106 -5.18 12.38 -4.24
C VAL A 106 -5.48 11.83 -5.63
N ARG A 107 -6.28 12.53 -6.43
CA ARG A 107 -6.55 12.16 -7.83
C ARG A 107 -5.27 12.09 -8.65
N ALA A 108 -4.41 13.09 -8.55
CA ALA A 108 -3.16 13.11 -9.31
C ALA A 108 -2.16 12.04 -8.85
N TYR A 109 -2.11 11.74 -7.54
CA TYR A 109 -1.20 10.75 -6.98
C TYR A 109 -1.63 9.32 -7.25
N PHE A 110 -2.93 9.02 -7.12
CA PHE A 110 -3.40 7.65 -7.03
C PHE A 110 -4.45 7.28 -8.10
N ASP A 111 -4.80 8.22 -8.98
CA ASP A 111 -5.78 8.01 -10.06
C ASP A 111 -7.17 7.56 -9.55
N VAL A 112 -7.58 8.12 -8.40
CA VAL A 112 -8.87 7.87 -7.77
C VAL A 112 -9.54 9.15 -7.28
N ASP A 113 -10.87 9.14 -7.25
CA ASP A 113 -11.68 10.22 -6.69
C ASP A 113 -12.11 9.86 -5.28
N ILE A 114 -11.85 10.74 -4.32
CA ILE A 114 -12.26 10.55 -2.92
C ILE A 114 -13.35 11.52 -2.54
N THR A 115 -14.32 11.02 -1.76
CA THR A 115 -15.38 11.82 -1.15
C THR A 115 -15.65 11.32 0.27
N MET A 116 -16.35 12.13 1.07
CA MET A 116 -16.74 11.69 2.42
C MET A 116 -17.70 10.50 2.34
N GLY A 117 -17.46 9.50 3.18
CA GLY A 117 -18.35 8.36 3.36
C GLY A 117 -19.69 8.72 4.00
N ASP A 118 -20.62 7.76 3.94
CA ASP A 118 -21.90 7.82 4.64
C ASP A 118 -21.73 7.33 6.09
N GLU A 119 -21.99 8.21 7.06
CA GLU A 119 -21.97 7.85 8.48
C GLU A 119 -22.94 6.71 8.83
N GLN A 120 -23.98 6.48 8.02
CA GLN A 120 -24.88 5.35 8.24
C GLN A 120 -24.13 4.01 8.14
N ALA A 121 -23.18 3.88 7.20
CA ALA A 121 -22.35 2.67 7.10
C ALA A 121 -21.51 2.44 8.38
N TYR A 122 -21.04 3.52 9.02
CA TYR A 122 -20.30 3.42 10.28
C TYR A 122 -21.21 3.01 11.45
N ARG A 123 -22.45 3.51 11.47
CA ARG A 123 -23.46 3.11 12.47
C ARG A 123 -23.86 1.64 12.31
N ASP A 124 -24.02 1.18 11.08
CA ASP A 124 -24.36 -0.20 10.78
C ASP A 124 -23.20 -1.14 11.17
N ALA A 125 -21.96 -0.74 10.91
CA ALA A 125 -20.77 -1.47 11.37
C ALA A 125 -20.70 -1.53 12.90
N HIS A 126 -20.96 -0.42 13.61
CA HIS A 126 -21.05 -0.42 15.08
C HIS A 126 -22.12 -1.38 15.60
N ALA A 127 -23.29 -1.40 14.99
CA ALA A 127 -24.38 -2.30 15.37
C ALA A 127 -24.00 -3.77 15.15
N ALA A 128 -23.36 -4.09 14.01
CA ALA A 128 -22.87 -5.43 13.72
C ALA A 128 -21.77 -5.86 14.71
N MET A 129 -20.82 -4.98 15.01
CA MET A 129 -19.77 -5.24 16.00
C MET A 129 -20.37 -5.47 17.39
N ALA A 130 -21.39 -4.71 17.79
CA ALA A 130 -22.08 -4.88 19.07
C ALA A 130 -22.69 -6.29 19.23
N VAL A 131 -23.22 -6.86 18.15
CA VAL A 131 -23.72 -8.25 18.14
C VAL A 131 -22.59 -9.25 18.39
N GLU A 132 -21.48 -9.13 17.65
CA GLU A 132 -20.32 -10.04 17.78
C GLU A 132 -19.56 -9.87 19.12
N LEU A 133 -19.68 -8.70 19.75
CA LEU A 133 -19.17 -8.43 21.09
C LEU A 133 -20.08 -8.97 22.20
N GLY A 134 -21.30 -9.42 21.87
CA GLY A 134 -22.27 -9.92 22.85
C GLY A 134 -23.01 -8.82 23.62
N VAL A 135 -23.02 -7.60 23.08
CA VAL A 135 -23.68 -6.41 23.66
C VAL A 135 -24.62 -5.74 22.66
N PRO A 136 -25.59 -6.47 22.07
CA PRO A 136 -26.44 -5.93 21.01
C PRO A 136 -27.18 -4.66 21.47
N GLY A 137 -27.20 -3.65 20.60
CA GLY A 137 -27.79 -2.34 20.89
C GLY A 137 -26.90 -1.38 21.70
N ALA A 138 -25.72 -1.81 22.15
CA ALA A 138 -24.73 -0.92 22.74
C ALA A 138 -24.17 0.06 21.70
N ALA A 139 -23.90 1.30 22.13
CA ALA A 139 -23.30 2.35 21.32
C ALA A 139 -22.41 3.24 22.21
N GLY A 140 -21.63 4.11 21.58
CA GLY A 140 -20.77 5.06 22.30
C GLY A 140 -19.80 4.37 23.26
N GLN A 141 -19.70 4.87 24.49
CA GLN A 141 -18.74 4.36 25.48
C GLN A 141 -18.93 2.88 25.79
N THR A 142 -20.16 2.39 25.90
CA THR A 142 -20.44 0.98 26.19
C THR A 142 -19.90 0.06 25.09
N LEU A 143 -20.03 0.47 23.83
CA LEU A 143 -19.49 -0.29 22.70
C LEU A 143 -17.96 -0.19 22.65
N ALA A 144 -17.40 0.99 22.89
CA ALA A 144 -15.95 1.20 22.96
C ALA A 144 -15.30 0.35 24.06
N ASP A 145 -15.90 0.29 25.25
CA ASP A 145 -15.41 -0.53 26.38
C ASP A 145 -15.45 -2.03 26.05
N ALA A 146 -16.55 -2.50 25.42
CA ALA A 146 -16.67 -3.87 24.96
C ALA A 146 -15.63 -4.22 23.89
N TYR A 147 -15.40 -3.32 22.93
CA TYR A 147 -14.38 -3.51 21.89
C TYR A 147 -12.96 -3.48 22.47
N ALA A 148 -12.66 -2.59 23.41
CA ALA A 148 -11.38 -2.56 24.11
C ALA A 148 -11.14 -3.83 24.94
N ALA A 149 -12.17 -4.40 25.57
CA ALA A 149 -12.07 -5.69 26.25
C ALA A 149 -11.79 -6.84 25.27
N TYR A 150 -12.44 -6.83 24.10
CA TYR A 150 -12.16 -7.78 23.02
C TYR A 150 -10.71 -7.67 22.52
N LYS A 151 -10.22 -6.45 22.26
CA LYS A 151 -8.83 -6.23 21.83
C LYS A 151 -7.81 -6.68 22.87
N ARG A 152 -8.04 -6.42 24.16
CA ARG A 152 -7.16 -6.90 25.25
C ARG A 152 -7.08 -8.42 25.33
N ALA A 153 -8.18 -9.12 25.07
CA ALA A 153 -8.20 -10.59 25.06
C ALA A 153 -7.52 -11.19 23.81
N ASP A 154 -7.31 -10.37 22.78
CA ASP A 154 -6.75 -10.72 21.48
C ASP A 154 -5.24 -10.35 21.39
N GLU A 155 -4.64 -9.83 22.47
CA GLU A 155 -3.22 -9.45 22.50
C GLU A 155 -2.30 -10.68 22.41
N ILE A 156 -1.26 -10.57 21.59
CA ILE A 156 -0.17 -11.54 21.54
C ILE A 156 0.84 -11.16 22.64
N PRO A 157 1.21 -12.08 23.55
CA PRO A 157 2.30 -11.83 24.49
C PRO A 157 3.58 -11.45 23.74
N ALA A 158 4.27 -10.39 24.19
CA ALA A 158 5.40 -9.81 23.46
C ALA A 158 6.53 -10.81 23.19
N ASP A 159 6.78 -11.73 24.11
CA ASP A 159 7.76 -12.81 24.01
C ASP A 159 7.37 -13.92 23.02
N ARG A 160 6.12 -13.92 22.54
CA ARG A 160 5.57 -14.89 21.57
C ARG A 160 5.41 -14.33 20.16
N VAL A 161 5.63 -13.03 19.96
CA VAL A 161 5.42 -12.37 18.66
C VAL A 161 6.32 -12.99 17.58
N ASP A 162 7.61 -13.19 17.85
CA ASP A 162 8.56 -13.76 16.86
C ASP A 162 8.16 -15.19 16.44
N ASP A 163 7.77 -16.04 17.40
CA ASP A 163 7.28 -17.40 17.11
C ASP A 163 6.07 -17.36 16.17
N CYS A 164 5.09 -16.50 16.46
CA CYS A 164 3.89 -16.35 15.65
C CYS A 164 4.22 -15.85 14.24
N VAL A 165 5.09 -14.83 14.11
CA VAL A 165 5.54 -14.27 12.83
C VAL A 165 6.17 -15.37 11.97
N ARG A 166 7.10 -16.16 12.53
CA ARG A 166 7.75 -17.26 11.81
C ARG A 166 6.77 -18.34 11.38
N ALA A 167 5.84 -18.72 12.25
CA ALA A 167 4.83 -19.73 11.95
C ALA A 167 3.90 -19.31 10.81
N PHE A 168 3.35 -18.09 10.85
CA PHE A 168 2.50 -17.57 9.78
C PHE A 168 3.25 -17.39 8.48
N SER A 169 4.47 -16.83 8.53
CA SER A 169 5.28 -16.62 7.32
C SER A 169 5.61 -17.95 6.64
N GLY A 170 6.02 -18.96 7.41
CA GLY A 170 6.31 -20.31 6.88
C GLY A 170 5.08 -20.95 6.24
N ALA A 171 3.94 -20.95 6.94
CA ALA A 171 2.70 -21.54 6.44
C ALA A 171 2.18 -20.84 5.17
N LEU A 172 2.21 -19.50 5.14
CA LEU A 172 1.83 -18.72 3.96
C LEU A 172 2.79 -18.98 2.80
N ARG A 173 4.10 -19.03 3.04
CA ARG A 173 5.11 -19.31 2.01
C ARG A 173 4.87 -20.64 1.31
N GLU A 174 4.63 -21.71 2.06
CA GLU A 174 4.32 -23.04 1.50
C GLU A 174 3.08 -23.00 0.61
N ARG A 175 2.02 -22.35 1.10
CA ARG A 175 0.75 -22.21 0.37
C ARG A 175 0.88 -21.38 -0.90
N VAL A 176 1.58 -20.25 -0.81
CA VAL A 176 1.73 -19.28 -1.90
C VAL A 176 2.61 -19.83 -3.01
N ARG A 177 3.76 -20.45 -2.68
CA ARG A 177 4.67 -21.03 -3.70
C ARG A 177 4.02 -22.10 -4.56
N ALA A 178 3.00 -22.80 -4.05
CA ALA A 178 2.23 -23.78 -4.83
C ALA A 178 1.33 -23.15 -5.90
N THR A 179 0.88 -21.91 -5.70
CA THR A 179 -0.04 -21.20 -6.61
C THR A 179 0.71 -20.16 -7.46
N TYR A 180 1.63 -19.44 -6.84
CA TYR A 180 2.45 -18.38 -7.42
C TYR A 180 3.92 -18.75 -7.21
N PRO A 181 4.56 -19.46 -8.17
CA PRO A 181 5.95 -19.87 -8.04
C PRO A 181 6.88 -18.67 -7.80
N LEU A 182 7.84 -18.82 -6.90
CA LEU A 182 8.82 -17.80 -6.58
C LEU A 182 10.23 -18.31 -6.87
N PRO A 183 11.21 -17.41 -7.13
CA PRO A 183 12.61 -17.79 -7.28
C PRO A 183 13.13 -18.59 -6.08
N ASP A 184 13.97 -19.60 -6.32
CA ASP A 184 14.47 -20.47 -5.25
C ASP A 184 15.25 -19.71 -4.17
N ASN A 185 15.89 -18.61 -4.55
CA ASN A 185 16.71 -17.76 -3.67
C ASN A 185 15.94 -16.59 -3.03
N GLU A 186 14.61 -16.50 -3.17
CA GLU A 186 13.86 -15.48 -2.45
C GLU A 186 13.98 -15.65 -0.94
N LEU A 187 14.07 -14.52 -0.24
CA LEU A 187 14.22 -14.46 1.19
C LEU A 187 13.52 -13.24 1.78
N VAL A 188 12.68 -13.47 2.79
CA VAL A 188 12.18 -12.44 3.69
C VAL A 188 12.81 -12.60 5.07
N GLU A 189 13.45 -11.54 5.56
CA GLU A 189 13.99 -11.46 6.92
C GLU A 189 13.07 -10.58 7.77
N PHE A 190 12.64 -11.06 8.92
CA PHE A 190 11.83 -10.28 9.85
C PHE A 190 12.71 -9.67 10.94
N GLU A 191 12.49 -8.40 11.24
CA GLU A 191 13.11 -7.71 12.36
C GLU A 191 12.06 -7.01 13.23
N VAL A 192 12.40 -6.87 14.51
CA VAL A 192 11.59 -6.14 15.47
C VAL A 192 12.17 -4.73 15.62
N VAL A 193 11.33 -3.72 15.44
CA VAL A 193 11.72 -2.30 15.54
C VAL A 193 10.84 -1.54 16.54
N THR A 194 11.31 -0.37 16.97
CA THR A 194 10.61 0.58 17.83
C THR A 194 10.66 1.99 17.23
N ASP A 195 9.91 2.92 17.80
CA ASP A 195 9.77 4.34 17.45
C ASP A 195 9.34 4.58 15.99
N LYS A 196 8.39 3.77 15.51
CA LYS A 196 7.83 3.89 14.15
C LYS A 196 6.35 4.30 14.16
N PRO A 197 5.88 5.04 13.14
CA PRO A 197 4.47 5.45 13.04
C PRO A 197 3.54 4.38 12.47
N TRP A 198 4.09 3.28 11.93
CA TRP A 198 3.39 2.17 11.27
C TRP A 198 3.55 0.86 12.06
N SER A 199 2.77 -0.17 11.70
CA SER A 199 2.78 -1.50 12.36
C SER A 199 3.74 -2.51 11.73
N GLY A 200 3.85 -2.49 10.40
CA GLY A 200 4.79 -3.26 9.61
C GLY A 200 5.30 -2.41 8.46
N PHE A 201 6.46 -2.79 7.91
CA PHE A 201 6.97 -2.19 6.68
C PHE A 201 7.91 -3.15 5.96
N ASN A 202 7.69 -3.34 4.65
CA ASN A 202 8.58 -4.11 3.79
C ASN A 202 9.63 -3.19 3.15
N TYR A 203 10.91 -3.47 3.43
CA TYR A 203 12.02 -2.91 2.67
C TYR A 203 12.46 -3.91 1.61
N TYR A 204 12.14 -3.64 0.33
CA TYR A 204 12.65 -4.45 -0.77
C TYR A 204 14.11 -4.09 -1.10
N LEU A 205 14.98 -5.10 -1.04
CA LEU A 205 16.44 -4.92 -1.18
C LEU A 205 16.96 -5.29 -2.58
N GLY A 206 16.09 -5.82 -3.45
CA GLY A 206 16.46 -6.40 -4.74
C GLY A 206 17.08 -7.79 -4.60
N GLY A 207 17.22 -8.49 -5.73
CA GLY A 207 17.73 -9.86 -5.75
C GLY A 207 16.80 -10.83 -5.04
N PHE A 208 15.49 -10.56 -5.08
CA PHE A 208 14.43 -11.32 -4.41
C PHE A 208 14.52 -11.32 -2.87
N ARG A 209 15.06 -10.26 -2.27
CA ARG A 209 15.22 -10.14 -0.82
C ARG A 209 14.41 -8.98 -0.25
N SER A 210 13.68 -9.24 0.84
CA SER A 210 13.02 -8.21 1.65
C SER A 210 13.49 -8.26 3.10
N ARG A 211 13.45 -7.12 3.76
CA ARG A 211 13.46 -7.01 5.22
C ARG A 211 12.12 -6.46 5.68
N VAL A 212 11.35 -7.22 6.45
CA VAL A 212 10.09 -6.78 7.05
C VAL A 212 10.33 -6.36 8.48
N ALA A 213 10.11 -5.09 8.75
CA ALA A 213 10.21 -4.54 10.09
C ALA A 213 8.83 -4.56 10.77
N ILE A 214 8.74 -5.12 11.96
CA ILE A 214 7.51 -5.16 12.76
C ILE A 214 7.68 -4.27 13.98
N ASN A 215 6.80 -3.29 14.13
CA ASN A 215 6.85 -2.33 15.22
C ASN A 215 6.22 -2.91 16.49
N VAL A 216 7.04 -3.14 17.53
CA VAL A 216 6.58 -3.70 18.81
C VAL A 216 6.16 -2.65 19.84
N ASP A 217 6.30 -1.35 19.54
CA ASP A 217 5.68 -0.30 20.36
C ASP A 217 4.14 -0.36 20.28
N LEU A 218 3.64 -1.01 19.23
CA LEU A 218 2.23 -1.29 19.05
C LEU A 218 1.96 -2.73 19.51
N THR A 219 1.00 -2.87 20.42
CA THR A 219 0.50 -4.18 20.82
C THR A 219 0.04 -4.96 19.59
N GLN A 220 0.63 -6.13 19.39
CA GLN A 220 0.26 -7.04 18.31
C GLN A 220 -0.95 -7.87 18.73
N TYR A 221 -1.84 -8.13 17.79
CA TYR A 221 -3.09 -8.84 18.07
C TYR A 221 -3.22 -10.10 17.23
N MET A 222 -3.78 -11.16 17.81
CA MET A 222 -3.95 -12.45 17.16
C MET A 222 -4.81 -12.34 15.90
N SER A 223 -5.85 -11.51 15.93
CA SER A 223 -6.72 -11.26 14.79
C SER A 223 -6.08 -10.47 13.64
N THR A 224 -5.05 -9.66 13.91
CA THR A 224 -4.43 -8.80 12.88
C THR A 224 -3.11 -9.33 12.34
N LEU A 225 -2.37 -10.13 13.13
CA LEU A 225 -1.07 -10.65 12.72
C LEU A 225 -1.11 -11.47 11.42
N PRO A 226 -2.10 -12.37 11.18
CA PRO A 226 -2.16 -13.13 9.91
C PRO A 226 -2.29 -12.21 8.70
N HIS A 227 -3.09 -11.14 8.82
CA HIS A 227 -3.24 -10.11 7.78
C HIS A 227 -1.92 -9.37 7.57
N LEU A 228 -1.25 -8.94 8.65
CA LEU A 228 0.03 -8.24 8.57
C LEU A 228 1.09 -9.09 7.85
N ILE A 229 1.23 -10.37 8.22
CA ILE A 229 2.24 -11.23 7.58
C ILE A 229 1.90 -11.51 6.11
N ALA A 230 0.62 -11.66 5.78
CA ALA A 230 0.22 -11.83 4.39
C ALA A 230 0.48 -10.56 3.55
N HIS A 231 0.15 -9.40 4.10
CA HIS A 231 0.33 -8.08 3.50
C HIS A 231 1.81 -7.78 3.23
N GLU A 232 2.68 -8.00 4.22
CA GLU A 232 4.10 -7.67 4.09
C GLU A 232 4.90 -8.72 3.32
N ALA A 233 4.54 -10.00 3.42
CA ALA A 233 5.32 -11.11 2.88
C ALA A 233 4.58 -11.90 1.77
N TYR A 234 3.80 -12.90 2.17
CA TYR A 234 3.23 -13.87 1.23
C TYR A 234 1.69 -13.88 1.31
N PRO A 235 0.96 -13.59 0.21
CA PRO A 235 1.40 -13.22 -1.13
C PRO A 235 1.48 -11.70 -1.37
N GLY A 236 1.67 -10.86 -0.34
CA GLY A 236 1.72 -9.40 -0.46
C GLY A 236 3.05 -8.84 -0.99
N HIS A 237 3.53 -7.74 -0.41
CA HIS A 237 4.61 -6.91 -0.96
C HIS A 237 5.87 -7.69 -1.38
N HIS A 238 6.40 -8.56 -0.52
CA HIS A 238 7.58 -9.36 -0.88
C HIS A 238 7.34 -10.23 -2.13
N THR A 239 6.17 -10.86 -2.20
CA THR A 239 5.78 -11.71 -3.34
C THR A 239 5.61 -10.87 -4.61
N GLU A 240 4.95 -9.71 -4.51
CA GLU A 240 4.81 -8.76 -5.62
C GLU A 240 6.19 -8.35 -6.16
N HIS A 241 7.07 -7.84 -5.30
CA HIS A 241 8.39 -7.41 -5.72
C HIS A 241 9.20 -8.54 -6.36
N CYS A 242 9.17 -9.76 -5.78
CA CYS A 242 9.90 -10.88 -6.34
C CYS A 242 9.41 -11.25 -7.74
N ARG A 243 8.09 -11.25 -7.95
CA ARG A 243 7.49 -11.61 -9.24
C ARG A 243 7.68 -10.52 -10.28
N LYS A 244 7.54 -9.25 -9.92
CA LYS A 244 7.83 -8.12 -10.81
C LYS A 244 9.32 -8.03 -11.16
N GLU A 245 10.24 -8.29 -10.22
CA GLU A 245 11.66 -8.39 -10.53
C GLU A 245 11.93 -9.55 -11.51
N GLN A 246 11.31 -10.72 -11.29
CA GLN A 246 11.52 -11.88 -12.15
C GLN A 246 11.00 -11.66 -13.57
N PHE A 247 9.77 -11.17 -13.71
CA PHE A 247 9.08 -11.12 -15.01
C PHE A 247 9.25 -9.79 -15.73
N LEU A 248 9.19 -8.65 -15.02
CA LEU A 248 9.26 -7.33 -15.64
C LEU A 248 10.70 -6.85 -15.76
N VAL A 249 11.45 -6.82 -14.64
CA VAL A 249 12.87 -6.41 -14.68
C VAL A 249 13.70 -7.43 -15.46
N GLY A 250 13.51 -8.74 -15.21
CA GLY A 250 14.10 -9.80 -16.02
C GLY A 250 13.70 -9.76 -17.50
N GLY A 251 12.57 -9.12 -17.83
CA GLY A 251 12.10 -8.84 -19.19
C GLY A 251 12.60 -7.52 -19.81
N GLY A 252 13.46 -6.77 -19.12
CA GLY A 252 14.02 -5.50 -19.61
C GLY A 252 13.15 -4.27 -19.38
N GLN A 253 12.22 -4.31 -18.43
CA GLN A 253 11.43 -3.15 -17.99
C GLN A 253 12.11 -2.43 -16.82
N ASP A 254 13.20 -1.72 -17.12
CA ASP A 254 14.02 -1.05 -16.10
C ASP A 254 13.25 0.00 -15.28
N GLU A 255 12.15 0.54 -15.79
CA GLU A 255 11.25 1.42 -15.04
C GLU A 255 10.65 0.77 -13.78
N GLN A 256 10.63 -0.56 -13.70
CA GLN A 256 10.14 -1.32 -12.53
C GLN A 256 11.21 -1.47 -11.44
N THR A 257 12.42 -0.95 -11.65
CA THR A 257 13.50 -1.00 -10.64
C THR A 257 13.41 0.12 -9.60
N ILE A 258 12.41 1.01 -9.71
CA ILE A 258 12.14 2.07 -8.74
C ILE A 258 10.69 1.98 -8.26
N PHE A 259 10.49 2.10 -6.95
CA PHE A 259 9.18 2.21 -6.32
C PHE A 259 9.07 3.60 -5.70
N LEU A 260 8.13 4.40 -6.20
CA LEU A 260 7.98 5.81 -5.83
C LEU A 260 6.70 6.00 -5.03
N VAL A 261 6.82 6.57 -3.83
CA VAL A 261 5.66 6.90 -3.01
C VAL A 261 4.82 8.00 -3.68
N ASN A 262 3.54 8.11 -3.30
CA ASN A 262 2.60 9.06 -3.90
C ASN A 262 2.45 8.93 -5.42
N THR A 263 2.52 7.69 -5.93
CA THR A 263 2.20 7.33 -7.31
C THR A 263 1.11 6.26 -7.37
N PRO A 264 0.45 6.03 -8.53
CA PRO A 264 -0.62 5.04 -8.62
C PRO A 264 -0.18 3.61 -8.31
N GLN A 265 1.11 3.30 -8.46
CA GLN A 265 1.68 2.01 -8.04
C GLN A 265 1.47 1.75 -6.55
N CYS A 266 1.48 2.76 -5.68
CA CYS A 266 1.23 2.58 -4.25
C CYS A 266 -0.22 2.11 -3.99
N LEU A 267 -1.20 2.67 -4.71
CA LEU A 267 -2.58 2.22 -4.59
C LEU A 267 -2.76 0.76 -5.02
N MET A 268 -2.07 0.37 -6.09
CA MET A 268 -2.10 -1.01 -6.60
C MET A 268 -1.42 -1.98 -5.62
N ALA A 269 -0.25 -1.63 -5.10
CA ALA A 269 0.50 -2.45 -4.16
C ALA A 269 -0.23 -2.64 -2.83
N GLU A 270 -0.77 -1.55 -2.25
CA GLU A 270 -1.49 -1.59 -0.98
C GLU A 270 -2.82 -2.34 -1.11
N GLY A 271 -3.57 -2.10 -2.18
CA GLY A 271 -4.78 -2.86 -2.46
C GLY A 271 -4.49 -4.36 -2.66
N LEU A 272 -3.40 -4.72 -3.36
CA LEU A 272 -2.97 -6.12 -3.52
C LEU A 272 -2.67 -6.74 -2.15
N ALA A 273 -1.88 -6.04 -1.34
CA ALA A 273 -1.43 -6.51 -0.04
C ALA A 273 -2.61 -6.68 0.95
N ASP A 274 -3.61 -5.79 0.93
CA ASP A 274 -4.81 -5.91 1.76
C ASP A 274 -5.71 -7.09 1.35
N HIS A 275 -5.68 -7.52 0.08
CA HIS A 275 -6.36 -8.73 -0.40
C HIS A 275 -5.54 -10.02 -0.23
N ALA A 276 -4.28 -9.93 0.20
CA ALA A 276 -3.31 -11.03 0.16
C ALA A 276 -3.72 -12.24 1.02
N LEU A 277 -4.23 -12.02 2.25
CA LEU A 277 -4.62 -13.13 3.12
C LEU A 277 -5.77 -13.94 2.53
N VAL A 278 -6.79 -13.26 1.99
CA VAL A 278 -7.94 -13.91 1.35
C VAL A 278 -7.51 -14.61 0.07
N ALA A 279 -6.56 -14.06 -0.69
CA ALA A 279 -6.00 -14.72 -1.87
C ALA A 279 -5.28 -16.04 -1.51
N ALA A 280 -4.54 -16.09 -0.39
CA ALA A 280 -3.85 -17.31 0.03
C ALA A 280 -4.79 -18.36 0.68
N MET A 281 -5.63 -17.91 1.60
CA MET A 281 -6.37 -18.78 2.52
C MET A 281 -7.86 -18.87 2.22
N GLY A 282 -8.38 -18.03 1.33
CA GLY A 282 -9.82 -17.92 1.09
C GLY A 282 -10.56 -17.21 2.23
N PRO A 283 -11.90 -17.29 2.24
CA PRO A 283 -12.72 -16.56 3.21
C PRO A 283 -12.56 -17.06 4.65
N ASP A 284 -12.13 -18.32 4.85
CA ASP A 284 -12.07 -18.99 6.16
C ASP A 284 -10.71 -18.86 6.86
N TRP A 285 -10.00 -17.75 6.62
CA TRP A 285 -8.67 -17.48 7.18
C TRP A 285 -8.63 -17.59 8.72
N GLY A 286 -9.74 -17.28 9.40
CA GLY A 286 -9.80 -17.27 10.86
C GLY A 286 -9.58 -18.67 11.45
N LEU A 287 -10.22 -19.69 10.85
CA LEU A 287 -10.07 -21.08 11.29
C LEU A 287 -8.64 -21.58 11.08
N TRP A 288 -8.04 -21.25 9.93
CA TRP A 288 -6.64 -21.56 9.66
C TRP A 288 -5.69 -20.90 10.66
N ALA A 289 -5.90 -19.62 10.96
CA ALA A 289 -5.08 -18.92 11.96
C ALA A 289 -5.24 -19.52 13.36
N GLN A 290 -6.45 -19.97 13.70
CA GLN A 290 -6.71 -20.66 14.96
C GLN A 290 -5.94 -21.99 15.09
N GLU A 291 -5.80 -22.75 14.01
CA GLU A 291 -4.99 -23.98 13.99
C GLU A 291 -3.51 -23.67 14.26
N ILE A 292 -2.94 -22.67 13.57
CA ILE A 292 -1.55 -22.24 13.78
C ILE A 292 -1.33 -21.76 15.23
N TYR A 293 -2.23 -20.95 15.78
CA TYR A 293 -2.11 -20.50 17.16
C TYR A 293 -2.21 -21.67 18.17
N ALA A 294 -3.07 -22.65 17.91
CA ALA A 294 -3.20 -23.82 18.77
C ALA A 294 -1.91 -24.64 18.84
N ASP A 295 -1.20 -24.80 17.72
CA ASP A 295 0.12 -25.45 17.67
C ASP A 295 1.18 -24.68 18.48
N LEU A 296 1.03 -23.35 18.58
CA LEU A 296 1.84 -22.48 19.43
C LEU A 296 1.34 -22.43 20.89
N GLY A 297 0.29 -23.18 21.25
CA GLY A 297 -0.30 -23.19 22.59
C GLY A 297 -1.05 -21.90 22.95
N LEU A 298 -1.45 -21.10 21.96
CA LEU A 298 -2.23 -19.88 22.11
C LEU A 298 -3.71 -20.15 21.80
N ARG A 299 -4.60 -19.53 22.58
CA ARG A 299 -6.05 -19.67 22.37
C ARG A 299 -6.56 -18.49 21.55
N PHE A 300 -7.06 -18.79 20.36
CA PHE A 300 -7.69 -17.83 19.46
C PHE A 300 -9.07 -18.32 19.02
N ASP A 301 -10.05 -17.42 18.96
CA ASP A 301 -11.39 -17.71 18.40
C ASP A 301 -11.44 -17.14 16.98
N GLY A 302 -10.97 -17.95 16.02
CA GLY A 302 -10.82 -17.53 14.64
C GLY A 302 -12.15 -17.24 13.96
N ALA A 303 -13.19 -18.02 14.28
CA ALA A 303 -14.52 -17.80 13.73
C ALA A 303 -15.10 -16.46 14.20
N ARG A 304 -14.92 -16.10 15.48
CA ARG A 304 -15.34 -14.79 16.00
C ARG A 304 -14.50 -13.66 15.40
N ALA A 305 -13.19 -13.83 15.26
CA ALA A 305 -12.33 -12.81 14.65
C ALA A 305 -12.73 -12.51 13.20
N GLN A 306 -13.08 -13.54 12.42
CA GLN A 306 -13.56 -13.37 11.05
C GLN A 306 -14.91 -12.63 11.00
N ARG A 307 -15.87 -13.00 11.85
CA ARG A 307 -17.15 -12.26 11.94
C ARG A 307 -16.94 -10.82 12.40
N MET A 308 -16.02 -10.57 13.32
CA MET A 308 -15.64 -9.23 13.75
C MET A 308 -15.03 -8.41 12.60
N SER A 309 -14.14 -9.00 11.81
CA SER A 309 -13.56 -8.37 10.63
C SER A 309 -14.65 -7.94 9.64
N VAL A 310 -15.58 -8.84 9.33
CA VAL A 310 -16.74 -8.54 8.47
C VAL A 310 -17.62 -7.44 9.07
N ALA A 311 -17.95 -7.53 10.36
CA ALA A 311 -18.76 -6.54 11.06
C ALA A 311 -18.12 -5.13 11.05
N SER A 312 -16.80 -5.04 11.13
CA SER A 312 -16.06 -3.78 11.11
C SER A 312 -15.78 -3.20 9.71
N SER A 313 -16.06 -3.95 8.64
CA SER A 313 -15.71 -3.57 7.25
C SER A 313 -16.25 -2.21 6.80
N GLY A 314 -17.42 -1.81 7.30
CA GLY A 314 -18.00 -0.50 7.03
C GLY A 314 -17.15 0.66 7.53
N LEU A 315 -16.20 0.43 8.46
CA LEU A 315 -15.31 1.46 9.03
C LEU A 315 -14.07 1.74 8.18
N LEU A 316 -13.87 1.04 7.05
CA LEU A 316 -12.69 1.19 6.18
C LEU A 316 -12.41 2.66 5.83
N GLY A 317 -13.46 3.42 5.46
CA GLY A 317 -13.34 4.81 5.00
C GLY A 317 -13.05 5.84 6.09
N VAL A 318 -13.16 5.49 7.38
CA VAL A 318 -13.13 6.49 8.47
C VAL A 318 -11.82 7.28 8.51
N ARG A 319 -10.67 6.65 8.23
CA ARG A 319 -9.38 7.37 8.23
C ARG A 319 -9.22 8.27 7.01
N GLN A 320 -9.78 7.91 5.87
CA GLN A 320 -9.82 8.77 4.68
C GLN A 320 -10.76 9.96 4.92
N ASP A 321 -11.93 9.74 5.51
CA ASP A 321 -12.85 10.80 5.92
C ASP A 321 -12.20 11.77 6.91
N ALA A 322 -11.40 11.25 7.84
CA ALA A 322 -10.60 12.08 8.74
C ALA A 322 -9.58 12.94 7.98
N ALA A 323 -8.94 12.41 6.94
CA ALA A 323 -8.03 13.16 6.08
C ALA A 323 -8.76 14.25 5.27
N LEU A 324 -9.95 13.95 4.74
CA LEU A 324 -10.82 14.91 4.07
C LEU A 324 -11.29 16.03 5.02
N LEU A 325 -11.73 15.68 6.23
CA LEU A 325 -12.08 16.67 7.24
C LEU A 325 -10.91 17.62 7.52
N LEU A 326 -9.70 17.07 7.65
CA LEU A 326 -8.52 17.84 7.99
C LEU A 326 -8.03 18.73 6.83
N HIS A 327 -7.88 18.17 5.62
CA HIS A 327 -7.17 18.83 4.52
C HIS A 327 -8.08 19.46 3.47
N ASP A 328 -9.29 18.94 3.27
CA ASP A 328 -10.26 19.48 2.32
C ASP A 328 -11.23 20.46 3.02
N ARG A 329 -11.73 20.08 4.19
CA ARG A 329 -12.69 20.89 4.95
C ARG A 329 -12.07 21.80 6.01
N SER A 330 -10.75 21.74 6.20
CA SER A 330 -9.99 22.55 7.16
C SER A 330 -10.55 22.46 8.59
N ALA A 331 -11.04 21.28 8.99
CA ALA A 331 -11.50 21.04 10.35
C ALA A 331 -10.33 21.05 11.34
N ASP A 332 -10.59 21.45 12.58
CA ASP A 332 -9.60 21.46 13.64
C ASP A 332 -9.13 20.04 14.00
N ALA A 333 -7.86 19.89 14.37
CA ALA A 333 -7.27 18.59 14.71
C ALA A 333 -8.01 17.90 15.87
N ASP A 334 -8.53 18.63 16.85
CA ASP A 334 -9.31 18.06 17.95
C ASP A 334 -10.66 17.51 17.45
N VAL A 335 -11.31 18.19 16.50
CA VAL A 335 -12.55 17.71 15.86
C VAL A 335 -12.28 16.40 15.09
N VAL A 336 -11.17 16.34 14.36
CA VAL A 336 -10.77 15.13 13.63
C VAL A 336 -10.39 13.99 14.59
N ALA A 337 -9.72 14.30 15.71
CA ALA A 337 -9.44 13.30 16.75
C ALA A 337 -10.72 12.73 17.36
N GLU A 338 -11.73 13.57 17.64
CA GLU A 338 -13.03 13.13 18.14
C GLU A 338 -13.78 12.28 17.11
N PHE A 339 -13.71 12.64 15.82
CA PHE A 339 -14.27 11.84 14.73
C PHE A 339 -13.65 10.44 14.68
N LEU A 340 -12.32 10.34 14.75
CA LEU A 340 -11.60 9.07 14.79
C LEU A 340 -11.94 8.24 16.03
N GLN A 341 -11.97 8.85 17.23
CA GLN A 341 -12.36 8.17 18.48
C GLN A 341 -13.76 7.59 18.38
N ARG A 342 -14.71 8.41 17.90
CA ARG A 342 -16.10 8.00 17.77
C ARG A 342 -16.24 6.81 16.84
N TRP A 343 -15.74 6.92 15.62
CA TRP A 343 -16.05 5.96 14.57
C TRP A 343 -15.16 4.71 14.61
N LEU A 344 -13.88 4.84 14.99
CA LEU A 344 -12.99 3.68 15.16
C LEU A 344 -13.04 3.07 16.56
N LEU A 345 -13.86 3.63 17.46
CA LEU A 345 -13.90 3.26 18.89
C LEU A 345 -12.50 3.29 19.52
N ALA A 346 -11.65 4.19 19.02
CA ALA A 346 -10.24 4.28 19.37
C ALA A 346 -10.06 5.07 20.67
N PRO A 347 -9.13 4.67 21.56
CA PRO A 347 -8.73 5.49 22.68
C PRO A 347 -8.16 6.86 22.24
N PRO A 348 -8.23 7.91 23.09
CA PRO A 348 -7.78 9.26 22.75
C PRO A 348 -6.32 9.32 22.27
N GLU A 349 -5.41 8.58 22.93
CA GLU A 349 -4.00 8.52 22.55
C GLU A 349 -3.80 7.90 21.16
N ARG A 350 -4.60 6.87 20.81
CA ARG A 350 -4.52 6.21 19.51
C ARG A 350 -5.04 7.11 18.39
N ALA A 351 -6.12 7.84 18.62
CA ALA A 351 -6.63 8.82 17.65
C ALA A 351 -5.61 9.94 17.38
N ARG A 352 -4.95 10.46 18.42
CA ARG A 352 -3.87 11.44 18.27
C ARG A 352 -2.64 10.88 17.54
N GLN A 353 -2.31 9.61 17.76
CA GLN A 353 -1.24 8.96 16.98
C GLN A 353 -1.60 8.87 15.50
N MET A 354 -2.85 8.51 15.15
CA MET A 354 -3.31 8.48 13.76
C MET A 354 -3.20 9.84 13.08
N LEU A 355 -3.48 10.94 13.79
CA LEU A 355 -3.30 12.29 13.26
C LEU A 355 -1.86 12.59 12.82
N ARG A 356 -0.84 12.02 13.47
CA ARG A 356 0.56 12.20 13.04
C ARG A 356 0.81 11.64 11.64
N PHE A 357 0.19 10.51 11.30
CA PHE A 357 0.25 9.94 9.96
C PHE A 357 -0.52 10.83 8.96
N LEU A 358 -1.73 11.24 9.33
CA LEU A 358 -2.58 12.09 8.49
C LEU A 358 -2.01 13.50 8.26
N THR A 359 -1.06 13.96 9.07
CA THR A 359 -0.41 15.28 8.94
C THR A 359 0.99 15.22 8.35
N SER A 360 1.53 14.02 8.10
CA SER A 360 2.84 13.87 7.46
C SER A 360 2.82 14.43 6.03
N PRO A 361 3.79 15.25 5.63
CA PRO A 361 3.91 15.73 4.24
C PRO A 361 3.94 14.59 3.22
N LEU A 362 4.61 13.48 3.55
CA LEU A 362 4.75 12.32 2.68
C LEU A 362 3.51 11.41 2.70
N TRP A 363 2.85 11.27 3.86
CA TRP A 363 1.83 10.24 4.08
C TRP A 363 0.39 10.76 4.14
N ARG A 364 0.15 12.08 4.13
CA ARG A 364 -1.20 12.66 4.31
C ARG A 364 -2.24 12.13 3.33
N ALA A 365 -1.83 11.94 2.07
CA ALA A 365 -2.68 11.42 1.00
C ALA A 365 -2.66 9.88 0.93
N TYR A 366 -1.60 9.27 1.49
CA TYR A 366 -1.33 7.84 1.37
C TYR A 366 -2.40 6.97 2.02
N ILE A 367 -3.16 7.48 3.00
CA ILE A 367 -4.28 6.71 3.57
C ILE A 367 -5.31 6.26 2.51
N SER A 368 -5.44 7.00 1.42
CA SER A 368 -6.34 6.66 0.31
C SER A 368 -5.88 5.43 -0.49
N THR A 369 -4.60 5.03 -0.43
CA THR A 369 -4.13 3.82 -1.10
C THR A 369 -4.77 2.57 -0.49
N TYR A 370 -4.82 2.49 0.84
CA TYR A 370 -5.48 1.39 1.57
C TYR A 370 -6.98 1.36 1.28
N VAL A 371 -7.65 2.52 1.35
CA VAL A 371 -9.12 2.58 1.24
C VAL A 371 -9.59 2.36 -0.20
N GLU A 372 -9.08 3.15 -1.14
CA GLU A 372 -9.51 3.07 -2.54
C GLU A 372 -8.85 1.92 -3.29
N GLY A 373 -7.62 1.54 -2.92
CA GLY A 373 -6.96 0.34 -3.44
C GLY A 373 -7.72 -0.93 -3.06
N TYR A 374 -8.10 -1.10 -1.79
CA TYR A 374 -8.90 -2.24 -1.37
C TYR A 374 -10.24 -2.32 -2.13
N ARG A 375 -10.92 -1.19 -2.34
CA ARG A 375 -12.19 -1.15 -3.08
C ARG A 375 -12.02 -1.48 -4.55
N LEU A 376 -11.17 -0.75 -5.26
CA LEU A 376 -10.98 -0.91 -6.70
C LEU A 376 -10.48 -2.31 -7.05
N LEU A 377 -9.46 -2.80 -6.35
CA LEU A 377 -8.93 -4.13 -6.59
C LEU A 377 -9.92 -5.20 -6.12
N GLY A 378 -10.69 -4.95 -5.05
CA GLY A 378 -11.75 -5.85 -4.60
C GLY A 378 -12.81 -6.06 -5.69
N ASP A 379 -13.38 -4.97 -6.20
CA ASP A 379 -14.38 -4.98 -7.27
C ASP A 379 -13.83 -5.68 -8.53
N TRP A 380 -12.59 -5.37 -8.92
CA TRP A 380 -11.95 -6.01 -10.06
C TRP A 380 -11.58 -7.48 -9.80
N LEU A 381 -11.23 -7.88 -8.59
CA LEU A 381 -10.95 -9.28 -8.28
C LEU A 381 -12.25 -10.12 -8.24
N ASP A 382 -13.36 -9.51 -7.80
CA ASP A 382 -14.68 -10.14 -7.67
C ASP A 382 -15.54 -10.13 -8.94
N ASP A 383 -15.17 -9.33 -9.95
CA ASP A 383 -15.76 -9.37 -11.29
C ASP A 383 -15.32 -10.64 -12.09
N SER A 384 -15.14 -11.76 -11.40
CA SER A 384 -14.80 -13.06 -11.96
C SER A 384 -15.42 -14.18 -11.12
N PRO A 385 -15.72 -15.36 -11.70
CA PRO A 385 -16.04 -16.53 -10.88
C PRO A 385 -14.92 -16.81 -9.85
N PRO A 386 -15.19 -17.50 -8.73
CA PRO A 386 -14.19 -17.71 -7.67
C PRO A 386 -12.84 -18.28 -8.14
N ALA A 387 -12.85 -19.18 -9.14
CA ALA A 387 -11.63 -19.73 -9.73
C ALA A 387 -10.81 -18.69 -10.51
N GLY A 388 -11.45 -17.66 -11.06
CA GLY A 388 -10.82 -16.56 -11.76
C GLY A 388 -10.24 -15.48 -10.85
N ARG A 389 -10.71 -15.37 -9.60
CA ARG A 389 -10.17 -14.42 -8.61
C ARG A 389 -8.66 -14.64 -8.35
N LEU A 390 -8.22 -15.90 -8.18
CA LEU A 390 -6.80 -16.22 -7.98
C LEU A 390 -5.95 -15.92 -9.22
N ALA A 391 -6.49 -16.14 -10.42
CA ALA A 391 -5.81 -15.79 -11.66
C ALA A 391 -5.65 -14.28 -11.81
N ARG A 392 -6.70 -13.51 -11.50
CA ARG A 392 -6.66 -12.04 -11.45
C ARG A 392 -5.65 -11.53 -10.41
N PHE A 393 -5.60 -12.14 -9.22
CA PHE A 393 -4.57 -11.82 -8.22
C PHE A 393 -3.15 -12.10 -8.75
N GLY A 394 -2.96 -13.19 -9.52
CA GLY A 394 -1.69 -13.45 -10.20
C GLY A 394 -1.28 -12.35 -11.17
N ARG A 395 -2.21 -11.76 -11.90
CA ARG A 395 -1.92 -10.60 -12.78
C ARG A 395 -1.42 -9.40 -11.98
N LEU A 396 -1.99 -9.10 -10.80
CA LEU A 396 -1.52 -8.01 -9.95
C LEU A 396 -0.05 -8.20 -9.51
N LEU A 397 0.37 -9.46 -9.31
CA LEU A 397 1.75 -9.81 -8.97
C LEU A 397 2.72 -9.73 -10.15
N ASP A 398 2.24 -9.91 -11.38
CA ASP A 398 3.09 -10.13 -12.55
C ASP A 398 3.11 -8.95 -13.53
N GLU A 399 2.02 -8.20 -13.60
CA GLU A 399 1.79 -7.14 -14.59
C GLU A 399 1.91 -5.74 -13.95
N PRO A 400 2.36 -4.73 -14.68
CA PRO A 400 2.43 -3.35 -14.21
C PRO A 400 1.06 -2.64 -14.33
N LEU A 401 0.01 -3.26 -13.78
CA LEU A 401 -1.37 -2.76 -13.87
C LEU A 401 -1.52 -1.41 -13.15
N THR A 402 -2.39 -0.56 -13.71
CA THR A 402 -2.72 0.77 -13.18
C THR A 402 -4.20 0.89 -12.82
N PRO A 403 -4.60 1.83 -11.96
CA PRO A 403 -6.00 2.03 -11.58
C PRO A 403 -6.91 2.31 -12.79
N ALA A 404 -6.44 3.12 -13.75
CA ALA A 404 -7.15 3.37 -15.02
C ALA A 404 -7.41 2.09 -15.82
N GLN A 405 -6.44 1.19 -15.91
CA GLN A 405 -6.60 -0.09 -16.61
C GLN A 405 -7.63 -0.98 -15.92
N LEU A 406 -7.59 -1.09 -14.58
CA LEU A 406 -8.61 -1.87 -13.85
C LEU A 406 -10.02 -1.32 -14.07
N ARG A 407 -10.20 0.00 -14.03
CA ARG A 407 -11.48 0.65 -14.32
C ARG A 407 -11.93 0.42 -15.76
N ALA A 408 -11.01 0.45 -16.73
CA ALA A 408 -11.32 0.17 -18.12
C ALA A 408 -11.77 -1.29 -18.32
N GLU A 409 -11.11 -2.26 -17.67
CA GLU A 409 -11.51 -3.66 -17.71
C GLU A 409 -12.89 -3.87 -17.06
N LEU A 410 -13.16 -3.26 -15.90
CA LEU A 410 -14.47 -3.28 -15.24
C LEU A 410 -15.59 -2.70 -16.14
N GLY A 411 -15.30 -1.59 -16.84
CA GLY A 411 -16.23 -0.96 -17.76
C GLY A 411 -16.47 -1.74 -19.05
N ALA A 412 -15.47 -2.49 -19.53
CA ALA A 412 -15.59 -3.30 -20.74
C ALA A 412 -16.47 -4.55 -20.56
N VAL A 413 -16.59 -5.06 -19.32
CA VAL A 413 -17.46 -6.21 -18.98
C VAL A 413 -18.94 -5.80 -18.83
N ASN A 414 -19.22 -4.51 -18.59
CA ASN A 414 -20.57 -3.94 -18.55
C ASN A 414 -20.82 -2.97 -19.72
N PRO A 415 -21.01 -3.45 -20.98
CA PRO A 415 -21.76 -2.64 -21.92
C PRO A 415 -23.18 -2.59 -21.36
N GLY A 416 -23.61 -1.43 -20.86
CA GLY A 416 -25.01 -1.24 -20.44
C GLY A 416 -26.00 -1.71 -21.53
N PRO A 417 -27.26 -2.01 -21.14
CA PRO A 417 -28.27 -2.58 -22.03
C PRO A 417 -28.56 -1.74 -23.27
#